data_AF-A0A7S2I6F7-F1
#
_entry.id   AF-A0A7S2I6F7-F1
#
_cell.length_a   1.000
_cell.length_b   1.000
_cell.length_c   1.000
_cell.angle_alpha   90.00
_cell.angle_beta   90.00
_cell.angle_gamma   90.00
#
_symmetry.space_group_name_H-M   'P 1'
#
loop_
_entity.id
_entity.type
_entity.pdbx_description
1 polymer ?
#
loop_
_entity_poly.entity_id
_entity_poly.type
_entity_poly.pdbx_seq_one_letter_code
_entity_poly.pdbx_strand_id
1 'polypeptide(L)'
;GASEASLGVSSLSWCTGKFEPPTLVVGGSSGRVLVYRYSDASRAWGVLLTLPGHSPRGVLDVSWSPNVGRSYHLISSCGKDGILRVYRLKRGRSESKKTGGATSSTLELEKHQVLEKGTSEVWRCQWNVTGTVLASSGDGGVVRLWKSDFRGEWKCVSELRGDVSPSAMVTT
;
A
#
# COMPACT_ATOMS: atom_id res chain seq x y z
N GLY A 1 21.14 22.51 8.87
CA GLY A 1 19.68 22.36 8.79
C GLY A 1 19.31 22.27 7.33
N ALA A 2 19.10 21.06 6.84
CA ALA A 2 18.57 20.87 5.49
C ALA A 2 17.07 21.15 5.57
N SER A 3 16.59 22.05 4.71
CA SER A 3 15.18 22.32 4.51
C SER A 3 14.44 20.99 4.35
N GLU A 4 13.35 20.80 5.10
CA GLU A 4 12.30 19.85 4.75
C GLU A 4 11.75 20.30 3.40
N ALA A 5 12.44 19.95 2.32
CA ALA A 5 12.04 20.24 0.96
C ALA A 5 10.63 19.73 0.79
N SER A 6 9.68 20.63 0.62
CA SER A 6 8.24 20.41 0.37
C SER A 6 7.99 19.02 -0.26
N LEU A 7 7.72 18.03 0.59
CA LEU A 7 7.57 16.65 0.19
C LEU A 7 6.17 16.49 -0.40
N GLY A 8 6.07 16.51 -1.73
CA GLY A 8 4.82 16.30 -2.44
C GLY A 8 4.23 14.92 -2.14
N VAL A 9 2.93 14.89 -1.84
CA VAL A 9 2.13 13.66 -1.78
C VAL A 9 1.88 13.19 -3.21
N SER A 10 2.12 11.91 -3.48
CA SER A 10 1.95 11.31 -4.81
C SER A 10 0.69 10.43 -4.91
N SER A 11 0.29 9.80 -3.81
CA SER A 11 -0.88 8.92 -3.79
C SER A 11 -1.47 8.81 -2.38
N LEU A 12 -2.78 8.57 -2.32
CA LEU A 12 -3.52 8.28 -1.10
C LEU A 12 -4.58 7.22 -1.37
N SER A 13 -4.97 6.47 -0.34
CA SER A 13 -6.04 5.48 -0.43
C SER A 13 -6.78 5.31 0.89
N TRP A 14 -8.11 5.29 0.83
CA TRP A 14 -8.98 5.19 2.00
C TRP A 14 -9.16 3.75 2.46
N CYS A 15 -9.17 3.55 3.78
CA CYS A 15 -9.70 2.33 4.37
C CYS A 15 -11.22 2.28 4.13
N THR A 16 -11.68 1.22 3.47
CA THR A 16 -13.11 1.00 3.18
C THR A 16 -13.81 0.13 4.22
N GLY A 17 -13.11 -0.26 5.29
CA GLY A 17 -13.68 -1.05 6.37
C GLY A 17 -14.68 -0.25 7.20
N LYS A 18 -15.96 -0.63 7.18
CA LYS A 18 -17.05 0.06 7.90
C LYS A 18 -16.86 0.17 9.42
N PHE A 19 -15.98 -0.65 9.99
CA PHE A 19 -15.73 -0.73 11.43
C PHE A 19 -14.41 -0.06 11.84
N GLU A 20 -13.74 0.65 10.93
CA GLU A 20 -12.62 1.51 11.29
C GLU A 20 -13.09 2.97 11.36
N PRO A 21 -12.58 3.76 12.30
CA PRO A 21 -12.62 5.22 12.17
C PRO A 21 -12.03 5.63 10.82
N PRO A 22 -12.39 6.81 10.26
CA PRO A 22 -11.82 7.30 9.02
C PRO A 22 -10.29 7.19 9.04
N THR A 23 -9.76 6.32 8.17
CA THR A 23 -8.34 5.97 8.12
C THR A 23 -7.93 5.94 6.66
N LEU A 24 -6.75 6.44 6.34
CA LEU A 24 -6.21 6.42 4.98
C LEU A 24 -4.69 6.18 5.01
N VAL A 25 -4.15 5.68 3.91
CA VAL A 25 -2.71 5.58 3.68
C VAL A 25 -2.28 6.67 2.70
N VAL A 26 -1.09 7.23 2.91
CA VAL A 26 -0.47 8.26 2.06
C VAL A 26 0.96 7.85 1.72
N GLY A 27 1.32 7.99 0.45
CA GLY A 27 2.67 7.92 -0.06
C GLY A 27 3.12 9.25 -0.65
N GLY A 28 4.43 9.54 -0.62
CA GLY A 28 4.96 10.78 -1.18
C GLY A 28 6.41 10.69 -1.66
N SER A 29 6.93 11.84 -2.10
CA SER A 29 8.25 11.97 -2.71
C SER A 29 9.42 11.61 -1.78
N SER A 30 9.22 11.64 -0.46
CA SER A 30 10.21 11.19 0.52
C SER A 30 10.39 9.67 0.60
N GLY A 31 9.51 8.91 -0.07
CA GLY A 31 9.46 7.46 0.07
C GLY A 31 8.75 6.98 1.33
N ARG A 32 8.28 7.87 2.20
CA ARG A 32 7.51 7.49 3.38
C ARG A 32 6.12 6.99 2.98
N VAL A 33 5.66 5.94 3.67
CA VAL A 33 4.29 5.42 3.58
C VAL A 33 3.67 5.54 4.97
N LEU A 34 2.69 6.41 5.11
CA LEU A 34 2.09 6.78 6.40
C LEU A 34 0.61 6.40 6.42
N VAL A 35 0.16 5.84 7.53
CA VAL A 35 -1.26 5.61 7.79
C VAL A 35 -1.75 6.72 8.71
N TYR A 36 -2.75 7.46 8.28
CA TYR A 36 -3.41 8.51 9.05
C TYR A 36 -4.77 8.05 9.52
N ARG A 37 -5.17 8.52 10.71
CA ARG A 37 -6.50 8.27 11.29
C ARG A 37 -7.09 9.56 11.84
N TYR A 38 -8.38 9.74 11.59
CA TYR A 38 -9.15 10.82 12.17
C TYR A 38 -9.48 10.51 13.63
N SER A 39 -9.32 11.50 14.49
CA SER A 39 -9.71 11.47 15.89
C SER A 39 -10.85 12.47 16.10
N ASP A 40 -12.02 11.97 16.50
CA ASP A 40 -13.17 12.82 16.83
C ASP A 40 -12.87 13.73 18.03
N ALA A 41 -12.09 13.24 18.99
CA ALA A 41 -11.75 13.98 20.21
C ALA A 41 -10.92 15.24 19.93
N SER A 42 -9.96 15.15 19.00
CA SER A 42 -9.12 16.29 18.59
C SER A 42 -9.60 16.96 17.30
N ARG A 43 -10.65 16.42 16.67
CA ARG A 43 -11.17 16.82 15.35
C ARG A 43 -10.07 16.95 14.28
N ALA A 44 -9.05 16.11 14.38
CA ALA A 44 -7.84 16.22 13.56
C ALA A 44 -7.37 14.85 13.09
N TRP A 45 -6.60 14.86 12.00
CA TRP A 45 -5.90 13.69 11.48
C TRP A 45 -4.54 13.53 12.16
N GLY A 46 -4.27 12.35 12.71
CA GLY A 46 -2.98 12.00 13.29
C GLY A 46 -2.31 10.86 12.51
N VAL A 47 -0.98 10.82 12.52
CA VAL A 47 -0.22 9.66 12.04
C VAL A 47 -0.45 8.50 12.99
N LEU A 48 -1.04 7.41 12.51
CA LEU A 48 -1.28 6.19 13.24
C LEU A 48 -0.10 5.22 13.12
N LEU A 49 0.42 5.01 11.90
CA LEU A 49 1.54 4.11 11.63
C LEU A 49 2.47 4.70 10.56
N THR A 50 3.75 4.39 10.69
CA THR A 50 4.73 4.54 9.60
C THR A 50 5.09 3.15 9.09
N LEU A 51 4.79 2.87 7.81
CA LEU A 51 5.10 1.59 7.19
C LEU A 51 6.49 1.62 6.55
N PRO A 52 7.17 0.46 6.42
CA PRO A 52 8.42 0.36 5.68
C PRO A 52 8.29 0.94 4.27
N GLY A 53 8.96 2.06 4.00
CA GLY A 53 8.77 2.84 2.77
C GLY A 53 9.72 2.48 1.62
N HIS A 54 9.93 3.48 0.75
CA HIS A 54 10.68 3.46 -0.52
C HIS A 54 11.85 4.47 -0.54
N SER A 55 12.24 4.99 0.63
CA SER A 55 13.33 5.98 0.78
C SER A 55 14.68 5.41 0.30
N PRO A 56 15.56 6.21 -0.33
CA PRO A 56 15.45 7.67 -0.56
C PRO A 56 14.63 8.05 -1.80
N ARG A 57 14.10 7.07 -2.52
CA ARG A 57 13.27 7.30 -3.70
C ARG A 57 11.82 7.59 -3.30
N GLY A 58 10.98 7.95 -4.27
CA GLY A 58 9.59 8.33 -4.02
C GLY A 58 8.62 7.16 -4.11
N VAL A 59 7.53 7.22 -3.33
CA VAL A 59 6.35 6.37 -3.53
C VAL A 59 5.61 6.88 -4.77
N LEU A 60 5.17 5.99 -5.65
CA LEU A 60 4.39 6.31 -6.84
C LEU A 60 2.91 6.01 -6.61
N ASP A 61 2.60 4.94 -5.88
CA ASP A 61 1.22 4.57 -5.59
C ASP A 61 1.08 3.86 -4.25
N VAL A 62 -0.10 4.03 -3.63
CA VAL A 62 -0.53 3.28 -2.45
C VAL A 62 -1.97 2.85 -2.64
N SER A 63 -2.33 1.67 -2.13
CA SER A 63 -3.70 1.18 -2.23
C SER A 63 -4.11 0.39 -0.99
N TRP A 64 -5.22 0.79 -0.38
CA TRP A 64 -5.84 0.06 0.73
C TRP A 64 -6.84 -0.95 0.18
N SER A 65 -6.66 -2.20 0.56
CA SER A 65 -7.47 -3.32 0.06
C SER A 65 -8.87 -3.34 0.70
N PRO A 66 -9.96 -3.57 -0.06
CA PRO A 66 -11.29 -3.77 0.50
C PRO A 66 -11.34 -4.91 1.54
N ASN A 67 -11.85 -4.64 2.74
CA ASN A 67 -11.87 -5.63 3.81
C ASN A 67 -13.13 -6.53 3.77
N VAL A 68 -13.25 -7.34 2.72
CA VAL A 68 -14.36 -8.31 2.56
C VAL A 68 -14.04 -9.59 3.34
N GLY A 69 -14.58 -9.70 4.56
CA GLY A 69 -14.51 -10.92 5.36
C GLY A 69 -13.15 -11.22 6.03
N ARG A 70 -12.22 -10.26 6.09
CA ARG A 70 -10.93 -10.44 6.78
C ARG A 70 -10.92 -9.75 8.14
N SER A 71 -10.20 -10.34 9.09
CA SER A 71 -9.95 -9.74 10.41
C SER A 71 -8.78 -8.76 10.44
N TYR A 72 -8.08 -8.62 9.31
CA TYR A 72 -6.89 -7.81 9.10
C TYR A 72 -7.07 -6.92 7.87
N HIS A 73 -6.27 -5.87 7.78
CA HIS A 73 -6.22 -4.99 6.61
C HIS A 73 -5.00 -5.33 5.76
N LEU A 74 -5.15 -5.14 4.45
CA LEU A 74 -4.02 -5.14 3.53
C LEU A 74 -3.84 -3.76 2.91
N ILE A 75 -2.59 -3.36 2.79
CA ILE A 75 -2.18 -2.17 2.07
C ILE A 75 -1.09 -2.60 1.08
N SER A 76 -1.03 -1.97 -0.07
CA SER A 76 0.10 -2.07 -0.98
C SER A 76 0.72 -0.70 -1.19
N SER A 77 2.01 -0.69 -1.51
CA SER A 77 2.70 0.48 -2.03
C SER A 77 3.69 0.09 -3.10
N CYS A 78 3.92 1.00 -4.04
CA CYS A 78 4.95 0.85 -5.05
C CYS A 78 5.66 2.17 -5.31
N GLY A 79 6.90 2.12 -5.80
CA GLY A 79 7.74 3.30 -5.88
C GLY A 79 8.78 3.29 -7.00
N LYS A 80 9.50 4.41 -7.06
CA LYS A 80 10.61 4.67 -7.98
C LYS A 80 11.85 3.81 -7.71
N ASP A 81 11.86 3.11 -6.58
CA ASP A 81 12.86 2.12 -6.20
C ASP A 81 12.65 0.76 -6.86
N GLY A 82 11.61 0.63 -7.69
CA GLY A 82 11.27 -0.62 -8.38
C GLY A 82 10.75 -1.70 -7.44
N ILE A 83 10.26 -1.29 -6.27
CA ILE A 83 9.76 -2.18 -5.24
C ILE A 83 8.24 -2.11 -5.20
N LEU A 84 7.60 -3.29 -5.15
CA LEU A 84 6.20 -3.45 -4.75
C LEU A 84 6.15 -4.10 -3.37
N ARG A 85 5.42 -3.51 -2.42
CA ARG A 85 5.21 -4.04 -1.07
C ARG A 85 3.73 -4.36 -0.83
N VAL A 86 3.49 -5.38 -0.02
CA VAL A 86 2.21 -5.62 0.64
C VAL A 86 2.42 -5.64 2.15
N TYR A 87 1.55 -4.95 2.86
CA TYR A 87 1.52 -4.85 4.31
C TYR A 87 0.26 -5.49 4.83
N ARG A 88 0.38 -6.23 5.93
CA ARG A 88 -0.71 -6.81 6.69
C ARG A 88 -0.80 -6.10 8.03
N LEU A 89 -1.92 -5.42 8.28
CA LEU A 89 -2.19 -4.75 9.54
C LEU A 89 -3.21 -5.56 10.34
N LYS A 90 -2.86 -5.92 11.57
CA LYS A 90 -3.78 -6.54 12.52
C LYS A 90 -4.44 -5.46 13.38
N ARG A 91 -5.65 -5.75 13.86
CA ARG A 91 -6.27 -4.95 14.92
C ARG A 91 -5.60 -5.29 16.25
N GLY A 92 -5.02 -4.29 16.89
CA GLY A 92 -4.56 -4.43 18.26
C GLY A 92 -5.74 -4.34 19.23
N ARG A 93 -5.57 -4.94 20.40
CA ARG A 93 -6.52 -4.82 21.51
C ARG A 93 -5.94 -3.81 22.48
N SER A 94 -6.54 -2.63 22.59
CA SER A 94 -6.15 -1.67 23.62
C SER A 94 -6.64 -2.19 24.98
N GLU A 95 -5.73 -2.68 25.83
CA GLU A 95 -6.04 -2.98 27.22
C GLU A 95 -6.08 -1.70 28.06
N SER A 96 -6.99 -0.79 27.74
CA SER A 96 -7.30 0.34 28.62
C SER A 96 -8.25 -0.15 29.73
N LYS A 97 -7.73 -0.94 30.69
CA LYS A 97 -8.41 -1.15 31.98
C LYS A 97 -8.27 0.13 32.80
N LYS A 98 -9.14 1.11 32.56
CA LYS A 98 -9.69 2.08 33.54
C LYS A 98 -10.43 3.19 32.77
N THR A 99 -11.63 3.51 33.27
CA THR A 99 -12.61 4.51 32.80
C THR A 99 -13.29 4.20 31.46
N GLY A 100 -14.63 4.04 31.50
CA GLY A 100 -15.50 3.66 30.38
C GLY A 100 -15.60 4.67 29.25
N GLY A 101 -14.51 4.89 28.51
CA GLY A 101 -14.48 5.55 27.22
C GLY A 101 -14.32 4.53 26.08
N ALA A 102 -14.89 4.86 24.91
CA ALA A 102 -14.96 4.03 23.71
C ALA A 102 -13.68 3.21 23.43
N THR A 103 -13.85 1.93 23.10
CA THR A 103 -12.74 1.05 22.70
C THR A 103 -12.10 1.59 21.41
N SER A 104 -11.02 2.35 21.54
CA SER A 104 -10.23 2.81 20.39
C SER A 104 -9.57 1.58 19.76
N SER A 105 -10.04 1.16 18.59
CA SER A 105 -9.40 0.09 17.83
C SER A 105 -8.01 0.56 17.40
N THR A 106 -6.96 -0.18 17.75
CA THR A 106 -5.60 0.13 17.27
C THR A 106 -5.31 -0.69 16.01
N LEU A 107 -4.44 -0.18 15.14
CA LEU A 107 -3.87 -0.96 14.04
C LEU A 107 -2.37 -1.12 14.30
N GLU A 108 -1.86 -2.31 14.02
CA GLU A 108 -0.44 -2.66 14.16
C GLU A 108 0.04 -3.36 12.90
N LEU A 109 1.27 -3.07 12.46
CA LEU A 109 1.91 -3.81 11.38
C LEU A 109 2.24 -5.22 11.87
N GLU A 110 1.57 -6.23 11.32
CA GLU A 110 1.81 -7.64 11.63
C GLU A 110 2.96 -8.19 10.77
N LYS A 111 2.90 -7.94 9.47
CA LYS A 111 3.89 -8.42 8.49
C LYS A 111 3.93 -7.50 7.28
N HIS A 112 5.06 -7.45 6.59
CA HIS A 112 5.14 -6.96 5.23
C HIS A 112 5.96 -7.90 4.34
N GLN A 113 5.74 -7.83 3.03
CA GLN A 113 6.46 -8.60 2.04
C GLN A 113 6.82 -7.71 0.85
N VAL A 114 8.03 -7.85 0.33
CA VAL A 114 8.45 -7.29 -0.97
C VAL A 114 8.09 -8.30 -2.04
N LEU A 115 7.23 -7.90 -2.97
CA LEU A 115 6.72 -8.77 -4.03
C LEU A 115 7.57 -8.67 -5.30
N GLU A 116 7.96 -7.44 -5.63
CA GLU A 116 8.81 -7.13 -6.78
C GLU A 116 10.01 -6.32 -6.28
N LYS A 117 11.19 -6.61 -6.84
CA LYS A 117 12.42 -5.86 -6.63
C LYS A 117 13.16 -5.79 -7.97
N GLY A 118 12.73 -4.85 -8.80
CA GLY A 118 13.33 -4.58 -10.10
C GLY A 118 14.29 -3.39 -10.08
N THR A 119 14.89 -3.12 -11.23
CA THR A 119 15.66 -1.88 -11.48
C THR A 119 14.80 -0.75 -12.03
N SER A 120 13.61 -1.09 -12.54
CA SER A 120 12.64 -0.17 -13.16
C SER A 120 11.54 0.22 -12.19
N GLU A 121 10.91 1.38 -12.42
CA GLU A 121 9.89 1.91 -11.52
C GLU A 121 8.60 1.07 -11.57
N VAL A 122 7.93 0.95 -10.43
CA VAL A 122 6.58 0.35 -10.34
C VAL A 122 5.59 1.48 -10.12
N TRP A 123 4.81 1.80 -11.15
CA TRP A 123 3.96 2.98 -11.23
C TRP A 123 2.64 2.86 -10.50
N ARG A 124 2.00 1.68 -10.56
CA ARG A 124 0.64 1.47 -10.03
C ARG A 124 0.55 0.19 -9.24
N CYS A 125 -0.23 0.21 -8.18
CA CYS A 125 -0.65 -0.98 -7.44
C CYS A 125 -2.14 -0.87 -7.09
N GLN A 126 -2.94 -1.86 -7.46
CA GLN A 126 -4.40 -1.77 -7.33
C GLN A 126 -5.02 -3.10 -6.92
N TRP A 127 -5.89 -3.06 -5.91
CA TRP A 127 -6.63 -4.22 -5.41
C TRP A 127 -7.92 -4.44 -6.20
N ASN A 128 -8.20 -5.70 -6.53
CA ASN A 128 -9.52 -6.06 -7.02
C ASN A 128 -10.62 -5.77 -5.96
N VAL A 129 -11.88 -5.80 -6.38
CA VAL A 129 -13.03 -5.44 -5.52
C VAL A 129 -13.14 -6.28 -4.24
N THR A 130 -12.69 -7.53 -4.26
CA THR A 130 -12.71 -8.43 -3.08
C THR A 130 -11.45 -8.31 -2.22
N GLY A 131 -10.42 -7.58 -2.67
CA GLY A 131 -9.16 -7.42 -1.97
C GLY A 131 -8.28 -8.69 -1.92
N THR A 132 -8.54 -9.66 -2.80
CA THR A 132 -7.85 -10.96 -2.85
C THR A 132 -6.75 -11.03 -3.90
N VAL A 133 -6.80 -10.15 -4.90
CA VAL A 133 -5.81 -10.05 -5.98
C VAL A 133 -5.29 -8.63 -6.01
N LEU A 134 -3.96 -8.49 -6.08
CA LEU A 134 -3.28 -7.23 -6.32
C LEU A 134 -2.77 -7.23 -7.76
N ALA A 135 -2.97 -6.14 -8.48
CA ALA A 135 -2.34 -5.87 -9.77
C ALA A 135 -1.23 -4.83 -9.61
N SER A 136 -0.12 -5.00 -10.32
CA SER A 136 0.93 -3.98 -10.42
C SER A 136 1.35 -3.74 -11.87
N SER A 137 1.82 -2.53 -12.15
CA SER A 137 2.38 -2.15 -13.46
C SER A 137 3.62 -1.26 -13.28
N GLY A 138 4.57 -1.37 -14.20
CA GLY A 138 5.87 -0.68 -14.17
C GLY A 138 6.43 -0.45 -15.57
N ASP A 139 7.68 0.05 -15.68
CA ASP A 139 8.30 0.31 -17.00
C ASP A 139 8.53 -0.95 -17.84
N GLY A 140 8.48 -2.13 -17.23
CA GLY A 140 8.70 -3.40 -17.94
C GLY A 140 7.63 -3.76 -18.96
N GLY A 141 6.58 -2.95 -19.14
CA GLY A 141 5.47 -3.24 -20.06
C GLY A 141 4.64 -4.47 -19.67
N VAL A 142 4.77 -4.91 -18.41
CA VAL A 142 4.09 -6.07 -17.85
C VAL A 142 3.18 -5.63 -16.72
N VAL A 143 1.92 -6.09 -16.76
CA VAL A 143 1.03 -6.08 -15.60
C VAL A 143 1.18 -7.42 -14.88
N ARG A 144 1.47 -7.39 -13.58
CA ARG A 144 1.56 -8.60 -12.76
C ARG A 144 0.38 -8.71 -11.83
N LEU A 145 -0.16 -9.92 -11.70
CA LEU A 145 -1.21 -10.25 -10.73
C LEU A 145 -0.61 -11.07 -9.60
N TRP A 146 -0.96 -10.71 -8.37
CA TRP A 146 -0.42 -11.30 -7.16
C TRP A 146 -1.55 -11.84 -6.28
N LYS A 147 -1.33 -13.00 -5.65
CA LYS A 147 -2.26 -13.61 -4.69
C LYS A 147 -1.49 -14.17 -3.50
N SER A 148 -2.10 -14.14 -2.32
CA SER A 148 -1.60 -14.85 -1.14
C SER A 148 -1.92 -16.34 -1.20
N ASP A 149 -0.96 -17.18 -0.83
CA ASP A 149 -1.20 -18.60 -0.56
C ASP A 149 -1.81 -18.82 0.84
N PHE A 150 -2.06 -20.09 1.19
CA PHE A 150 -2.66 -20.47 2.48
C PHE A 150 -1.77 -20.14 3.69
N ARG A 151 -0.48 -19.85 3.48
CA ARG A 151 0.47 -19.42 4.51
C ARG A 151 0.52 -17.89 4.64
N GLY A 152 -0.24 -17.17 3.80
CA GLY A 152 -0.23 -15.72 3.74
C GLY A 152 0.98 -15.15 3.00
N GLU A 153 1.69 -15.95 2.22
CA GLU A 153 2.77 -15.47 1.33
C GLU A 153 2.20 -15.07 -0.02
N TRP A 154 2.50 -13.86 -0.45
CA TRP A 154 2.10 -13.34 -1.75
C TRP A 154 3.05 -13.83 -2.84
N LYS A 155 2.49 -14.27 -3.96
CA LYS A 155 3.22 -14.73 -5.15
C LYS A 155 2.60 -14.16 -6.41
N CYS A 156 3.43 -13.95 -7.42
CA CYS A 156 2.96 -13.64 -8.77
C CYS A 156 2.25 -14.89 -9.32
N VAL A 157 1.01 -14.71 -9.79
CA VAL A 157 0.19 -15.79 -10.35
C VAL A 157 -0.07 -15.61 -11.85
N SER A 158 0.18 -14.42 -12.39
CA SER A 158 -0.01 -14.14 -13.81
C SER A 158 0.76 -12.88 -14.21
N GLU A 159 1.24 -12.87 -15.45
CA GLU A 159 1.83 -11.71 -16.11
C GLU A 159 1.06 -11.45 -17.41
N LEU A 160 0.70 -10.19 -17.64
CA LEU A 160 0.05 -9.72 -18.86
C LEU A 160 0.99 -8.75 -19.55
N ARG A 161 1.37 -9.03 -20.79
CA ARG A 161 2.21 -8.15 -21.59
C ARG A 161 1.32 -7.44 -22.60
N GLY A 162 1.50 -6.12 -22.74
CA GLY A 162 0.95 -5.44 -23.90
C GLY A 162 1.75 -5.89 -25.13
N ASP A 163 1.06 -6.23 -26.22
CA ASP A 163 1.70 -6.59 -27.48
C ASP A 163 2.52 -5.40 -28.01
N VAL A 164 3.81 -5.35 -27.66
CA VAL A 164 4.79 -4.61 -28.45
C VAL A 164 5.06 -5.48 -29.67
N SER A 165 4.25 -5.31 -30.72
CA SER A 165 4.64 -5.74 -32.06
C SER A 165 6.06 -5.21 -32.31
N PRO A 166 7.04 -6.06 -32.71
CA PRO A 166 8.29 -5.51 -33.20
C PRO A 166 7.92 -4.67 -34.42
N SER A 167 8.18 -3.36 -34.37
CA SER A 167 8.14 -2.52 -35.57
C SER A 167 8.95 -3.26 -36.62
N ALA A 168 8.27 -3.77 -37.65
CA ALA A 168 8.92 -4.41 -38.77
C ALA A 168 9.94 -3.41 -39.30
N MET A 169 11.23 -3.72 -39.12
CA MET A 169 12.29 -3.03 -39.84
C MET A 169 12.01 -3.30 -41.32
N VAL A 170 11.45 -2.30 -42.00
CA VAL A 170 11.43 -2.25 -43.45
C VAL A 170 12.88 -2.00 -43.85
N THR A 171 13.59 -3.07 -44.21
CA THR A 171 14.83 -2.96 -44.96
C THR A 171 14.45 -2.72 -46.42
N THR A 172 14.59 -1.48 -46.88
CA THR A 172 14.76 -1.18 -48.31
C THR A 172 16.23 -1.22 -48.67
#